data_AF-B9Y8P7-F1
#
_entry.id   AF-B9Y8P7-F1
#
_cell.length_a   1.000
_cell.length_b   1.000
_cell.length_c   1.000
_cell.angle_alpha   90.00
_cell.angle_beta   90.00
_cell.angle_gamma   90.00
#
_symmetry.space_group_name_H-M   'P 1'
#
loop_
_entity.id
_entity.type
_entity.pdbx_description
1 polymer ?
#
loop_
_entity_poly.entity_id
_entity_poly.type
_entity_poly.pdbx_seq_one_letter_code
_entity_poly.pdbx_strand_id
1 'polypeptide(L)'
;MKSGGADEDRTRDLCIANATLSQLSYGPRHDIKFTTIFRIVKIIRRKVMKDCLQQAREVINEVDAQMAELFEKRMTAVQQVLAYKKEHNLPILDAAREQIVIEKGVARIQDPVLKPYYEELLIKQMELSRRYQKTLLAASQDE
;
A
#
# COMPACT_ATOMS: atom_id res chain seq x y z
N MET A 1 12.77 -38.96 -1.67
CA MET A 1 12.34 -37.80 -0.85
C MET A 1 11.66 -36.77 -1.75
N LYS A 2 10.62 -36.10 -1.22
CA LYS A 2 9.74 -35.06 -1.81
C LYS A 2 8.34 -35.55 -2.20
N SER A 3 7.57 -35.89 -1.16
CA SER A 3 6.11 -35.82 -1.15
C SER A 3 5.67 -34.41 -0.79
N GLY A 4 4.64 -33.90 -1.46
CA GLY A 4 3.78 -32.84 -0.91
C GLY A 4 3.85 -31.50 -1.63
N GLY A 5 3.45 -31.46 -2.90
CA GLY A 5 2.80 -30.27 -3.44
C GLY A 5 1.35 -30.28 -2.95
N ALA A 6 0.99 -29.37 -2.04
CA ALA A 6 -0.38 -28.97 -1.71
C ALA A 6 -0.35 -28.03 -0.47
N ASP A 7 0.30 -26.88 -0.61
CA ASP A 7 0.00 -25.72 0.24
C ASP A 7 -0.22 -24.49 -0.66
N GLU A 8 -0.93 -24.72 -1.78
CA GLU A 8 -1.62 -23.63 -2.44
C GLU A 8 -2.60 -23.04 -1.42
N ASP A 9 -2.51 -21.74 -1.23
CA ASP A 9 -3.16 -20.88 -0.25
C ASP A 9 -4.70 -21.03 -0.22
N ARG A 10 -5.18 -22.16 0.31
CA ARG A 10 -6.61 -22.49 0.45
C ARG A 10 -7.36 -21.46 1.29
N THR A 11 -6.65 -20.72 2.14
CA THR A 11 -7.26 -19.71 2.99
C THR A 11 -7.63 -18.46 2.18
N ARG A 12 -6.80 -18.07 1.21
CA ARG A 12 -7.12 -17.00 0.25
C ARG A 12 -8.30 -17.35 -0.64
N ASP A 13 -8.39 -18.59 -1.12
CA ASP A 13 -9.56 -19.09 -1.84
C ASP A 13 -10.83 -19.03 -0.97
N LEU A 14 -10.72 -19.42 0.31
CA LEU A 14 -11.81 -19.29 1.27
C LEU A 14 -12.21 -17.83 1.53
N CYS A 15 -11.27 -16.90 1.55
CA CYS A 15 -11.54 -15.47 1.72
C CYS A 15 -12.31 -14.90 0.54
N ILE A 16 -11.92 -15.26 -0.69
CA ILE A 16 -12.60 -14.87 -1.93
C ILE A 16 -14.02 -15.47 -1.97
N ALA A 17 -14.17 -16.74 -1.60
CA ALA A 17 -15.46 -17.42 -1.52
C ALA A 17 -16.37 -16.83 -0.43
N ASN A 18 -15.83 -16.44 0.73
CA ASN A 18 -16.62 -15.84 1.81
C ASN A 18 -17.11 -14.42 1.45
N ALA A 19 -16.30 -13.63 0.73
CA ALA A 19 -16.69 -12.31 0.25
C ALA A 19 -17.87 -12.39 -0.74
N THR A 20 -17.86 -13.37 -1.65
CA THR A 20 -18.95 -13.62 -2.60
C THR A 20 -20.20 -14.19 -1.94
N LEU A 21 -20.06 -15.15 -1.00
CA LEU A 21 -21.19 -15.70 -0.24
C LEU A 21 -21.87 -14.66 0.67
N SER A 22 -21.15 -13.64 1.14
CA SER A 22 -21.73 -12.54 1.92
C SER A 22 -22.78 -11.73 1.15
N GLN A 23 -22.75 -11.77 -0.19
CA GLN A 23 -23.68 -11.06 -1.06
C GLN A 23 -24.96 -11.85 -1.32
N LEU A 24 -24.95 -13.16 -1.07
CA LEU A 24 -26.11 -14.05 -1.21
C LEU A 24 -26.88 -14.10 0.12
N SER A 25 -27.84 -13.20 0.27
CA SER A 25 -28.79 -13.19 1.39
C SER A 25 -29.73 -14.41 1.34
N TYR A 26 -29.63 -15.32 2.31
CA TYR A 26 -30.65 -16.35 2.55
C TYR A 26 -31.36 -16.10 3.89
N GLY A 27 -32.69 -15.98 3.85
CA GLY A 27 -33.54 -15.70 5.01
C GLY A 27 -33.73 -16.92 5.93
N PRO A 28 -34.05 -16.72 7.24
CA PRO A 28 -34.05 -17.81 8.22
C PRO A 28 -35.37 -18.61 8.20
N ARG A 29 -35.28 -19.94 8.12
CA ARG A 29 -36.38 -20.85 8.53
C ARG A 29 -36.09 -21.37 9.94
N HIS A 30 -37.07 -21.26 10.83
CA HIS A 30 -36.91 -21.53 12.27
C HIS A 30 -37.16 -23.01 12.61
N ASP A 31 -36.12 -23.84 12.53
CA ASP A 31 -36.06 -25.18 13.16
C ASP A 31 -34.91 -25.23 14.19
N ILE A 32 -35.08 -25.97 15.29
CA ILE A 32 -34.10 -26.04 16.40
C ILE A 32 -32.71 -26.53 15.92
N LYS A 33 -32.66 -27.50 15.00
CA LYS A 33 -31.40 -27.95 14.35
C LYS A 33 -30.78 -26.84 13.47
N PHE A 34 -31.61 -26.00 12.87
CA PHE A 34 -31.17 -24.85 12.07
C PHE A 34 -30.49 -23.79 12.94
N THR A 35 -30.94 -23.57 14.18
CA THR A 35 -30.31 -22.61 15.10
C THR A 35 -28.88 -22.97 15.50
N THR A 36 -28.59 -24.26 15.71
CA THR A 36 -27.24 -24.75 16.06
C THR A 36 -26.32 -24.69 14.85
N ILE A 37 -26.78 -25.15 13.69
CA ILE A 37 -26.02 -25.04 12.43
C ILE A 37 -25.74 -23.58 12.11
N PHE A 38 -26.72 -22.69 12.25
CA PHE A 38 -26.56 -21.26 12.04
C PHE A 38 -25.54 -20.64 13.00
N ARG A 39 -25.52 -21.04 14.28
CA ARG A 39 -24.47 -20.63 15.24
C ARG A 39 -23.08 -21.08 14.79
N ILE A 40 -22.92 -22.33 14.36
CA ILE A 40 -21.64 -22.87 13.87
C ILE A 40 -21.19 -22.13 12.62
N VAL A 41 -22.06 -21.95 11.63
CA VAL A 41 -21.78 -21.18 10.40
C VAL A 41 -21.39 -19.74 10.74
N LYS A 42 -22.06 -19.09 11.69
CA LYS A 42 -21.73 -17.73 12.16
C LYS A 42 -20.34 -17.67 12.81
N ILE A 43 -19.95 -18.68 13.59
CA ILE A 43 -18.62 -18.78 14.20
C ILE A 43 -17.55 -18.99 13.13
N ILE A 44 -17.76 -19.94 12.22
CA ILE A 44 -16.84 -20.23 11.11
C ILE A 44 -16.66 -18.97 10.26
N ARG A 45 -17.76 -18.30 9.88
CA ARG A 45 -17.70 -17.05 9.10
C ARG A 45 -16.90 -15.96 9.80
N ARG A 46 -17.09 -15.76 11.11
CA ARG A 46 -16.31 -14.77 11.89
C ARG A 46 -14.83 -15.12 11.93
N LYS A 47 -14.50 -16.40 12.12
CA LYS A 47 -13.11 -16.86 12.13
C LYS A 47 -12.45 -16.61 10.77
N VAL A 48 -13.09 -17.05 9.68
CA VAL A 48 -12.62 -16.82 8.32
C VAL A 48 -12.44 -15.33 8.02
N MET A 49 -13.40 -14.47 8.35
CA MET A 49 -13.25 -13.02 8.13
C MET A 49 -12.09 -12.39 8.92
N LYS A 50 -11.88 -12.84 10.16
CA LYS A 50 -10.75 -12.38 10.98
C LYS A 50 -9.42 -12.78 10.34
N ASP A 51 -9.35 -13.99 9.81
CA ASP A 51 -8.16 -14.50 9.13
C ASP A 51 -7.91 -13.73 7.81
N CYS A 52 -8.95 -13.39 7.04
CA CYS A 52 -8.80 -12.55 5.83
C CYS A 52 -8.31 -11.13 6.13
N LEU A 53 -8.82 -10.51 7.20
CA LEU A 53 -8.35 -9.19 7.64
C LEU A 53 -6.87 -9.25 8.03
N GLN A 54 -6.48 -10.30 8.74
CA GLN A 54 -5.10 -10.49 9.18
C GLN A 54 -4.16 -10.67 7.97
N GLN A 55 -4.54 -11.46 6.98
CA GLN A 55 -3.79 -11.61 5.73
C GLN A 55 -3.65 -10.30 4.96
N ALA A 56 -4.74 -9.53 4.83
CA ALA A 56 -4.68 -8.23 4.17
C ALA A 56 -3.69 -7.29 4.88
N ARG A 57 -3.65 -7.32 6.22
CA ARG A 57 -2.69 -6.54 7.02
C ARG A 57 -1.26 -7.01 6.83
N GLU A 58 -1.03 -8.32 6.71
CA GLU A 58 0.30 -8.86 6.45
C GLU A 58 0.84 -8.42 5.09
N VAL A 59 -0.01 -8.44 4.05
CA VAL A 59 0.33 -7.90 2.73
C VAL A 59 0.64 -6.40 2.81
N ILE A 60 -0.15 -5.62 3.55
CA ILE A 60 0.12 -4.19 3.76
C ILE A 60 1.47 -3.99 4.43
N ASN A 61 1.76 -4.73 5.52
CA ASN A 61 3.02 -4.60 6.24
C ASN A 61 4.23 -4.93 5.36
N GLU A 62 4.12 -5.97 4.52
CA GLU A 62 5.17 -6.34 3.58
C GLU A 62 5.42 -5.24 2.54
N VAL A 63 4.35 -4.70 1.95
CA VAL A 63 4.44 -3.59 0.99
C VAL A 63 5.00 -2.33 1.65
N ASP A 64 4.57 -2.01 2.87
CA ASP A 64 5.06 -0.86 3.63
C ASP A 64 6.56 -0.96 3.92
N ALA A 65 7.06 -2.16 4.23
CA ALA A 65 8.49 -2.40 4.40
C ALA A 65 9.28 -2.10 3.10
N GLN A 66 8.77 -2.58 1.96
CA GLN A 66 9.39 -2.30 0.65
C GLN A 66 9.32 -0.81 0.30
N MET A 67 8.21 -0.13 0.63
CA MET A 67 8.08 1.32 0.44
C MET A 67 9.10 2.10 1.27
N ALA A 68 9.39 1.67 2.50
CA ALA A 68 10.42 2.30 3.33
C ALA A 68 11.81 2.19 2.69
N GLU A 69 12.20 1.02 2.21
CA GLU A 69 13.48 0.83 1.51
C GLU A 69 13.59 1.69 0.24
N LEU A 70 12.51 1.75 -0.54
CA LEU A 70 12.45 2.60 -1.75
C LEU A 70 12.51 4.09 -1.40
N PHE A 71 11.89 4.48 -0.29
CA PHE A 71 11.93 5.85 0.20
C PHE A 71 13.33 6.27 0.61
N GLU A 72 14.07 5.44 1.33
CA GLU A 72 15.47 5.70 1.68
C GLU A 72 16.35 5.86 0.44
N LYS A 73 16.24 4.92 -0.51
CA LYS A 73 16.93 5.00 -1.81
C LYS A 73 16.61 6.31 -2.53
N ARG A 74 15.34 6.72 -2.53
CA ARG A 74 14.90 8.00 -3.11
C ARG A 74 15.51 9.19 -2.37
N MET A 75 15.61 9.18 -1.05
CA MET A 75 16.20 10.28 -0.28
C MET A 75 17.71 10.42 -0.49
N THR A 76 18.44 9.32 -0.64
CA THR A 76 19.85 9.35 -1.06
C THR A 76 20.01 10.02 -2.43
N ALA A 77 19.14 9.70 -3.40
CA ALA A 77 19.16 10.37 -4.71
C ALA A 77 18.82 11.87 -4.60
N VAL A 78 17.90 12.25 -3.70
CA VAL A 78 17.55 13.65 -3.43
C VAL A 78 18.74 14.44 -2.87
N GLN A 79 19.59 13.82 -2.04
CA GLN A 79 20.84 14.43 -1.57
C GLN A 79 21.82 14.68 -2.72
N GLN A 80 21.99 13.71 -3.63
CA GLN A 80 22.85 13.87 -4.81
C GLN A 80 22.35 15.01 -5.71
N VAL A 81 21.03 15.08 -5.94
CA VAL A 81 20.41 16.19 -6.68
C VAL A 81 20.66 17.52 -5.97
N LEU A 82 20.58 17.57 -4.64
CA LEU A 82 20.87 18.79 -3.89
C LEU A 82 22.32 19.24 -4.04
N ALA A 83 23.27 18.31 -3.92
CA ALA A 83 24.70 18.60 -4.09
C ALA A 83 24.98 19.20 -5.47
N TYR A 84 24.42 18.60 -6.52
CA TYR A 84 24.50 19.10 -7.89
C TYR A 84 23.87 20.51 -8.02
N LYS A 85 22.66 20.70 -7.49
CA LYS A 85 22.00 22.01 -7.52
C LYS A 85 22.80 23.09 -6.78
N LYS A 86 23.46 22.73 -5.67
CA LYS A 86 24.32 23.64 -4.89
C LYS A 86 25.55 24.05 -5.70
N GLU A 87 26.23 23.09 -6.32
CA GLU A 87 27.41 23.35 -7.17
C GLU A 87 27.07 24.26 -8.37
N HIS A 88 25.88 24.08 -8.95
CA HIS A 88 25.43 24.83 -10.12
C HIS A 88 24.52 26.04 -9.82
N ASN A 89 24.34 26.41 -8.55
CA ASN A 89 23.47 27.51 -8.12
C ASN A 89 22.01 27.43 -8.65
N LEU A 90 21.46 26.21 -8.74
CA LEU A 90 20.10 25.95 -9.22
C LEU A 90 19.07 26.02 -8.08
N PRO A 91 17.83 26.47 -8.35
CA PRO A 91 16.79 26.51 -7.34
C PRO A 91 16.34 25.11 -6.89
N ILE A 92 15.96 25.00 -5.61
CA ILE A 92 15.44 23.77 -5.00
C ILE A 92 14.14 23.35 -5.69
N LEU A 93 13.22 24.30 -5.89
CA LEU A 93 11.95 24.07 -6.58
C LEU A 93 12.18 24.04 -8.10
N ASP A 94 11.74 22.95 -8.73
CA ASP A 94 11.68 22.80 -10.18
C ASP A 94 10.28 22.29 -10.56
N ALA A 95 9.35 23.23 -10.69
CA ALA A 95 7.94 22.92 -10.91
C ALA A 95 7.69 22.16 -12.22
N ALA A 96 8.42 22.52 -13.28
CA ALA A 96 8.31 21.84 -14.57
C ALA A 96 8.76 20.38 -14.46
N ARG A 97 9.87 20.11 -13.77
CA ARG A 97 10.35 18.75 -13.56
C ARG A 97 9.41 17.93 -12.68
N GLU A 98 8.87 18.52 -11.62
CA GLU A 98 7.93 17.87 -10.71
C GLU A 98 6.65 17.45 -11.43
N GLN A 99 6.08 18.34 -12.25
CA GLN A 99 4.90 18.03 -13.07
C GLN A 99 5.13 16.82 -13.98
N ILE A 100 6.29 16.75 -14.64
CA ILE A 100 6.68 15.60 -15.48
C ILE A 100 6.81 14.30 -14.64
N VAL A 101 7.28 14.37 -13.40
CA VAL A 101 7.31 13.18 -12.51
C VAL A 101 5.89 12.71 -12.23
N ILE A 102 5.00 13.64 -11.89
CA ILE A 102 3.61 13.34 -11.51
C ILE A 102 2.89 12.69 -12.69
N GLU A 103 2.92 13.31 -13.86
CA GLU A 103 2.27 12.78 -15.07
C GLU A 103 2.76 11.37 -15.42
N LYS A 104 4.09 11.17 -15.42
CA LYS A 104 4.68 9.84 -15.68
C LYS A 104 4.35 8.84 -14.56
N GLY A 105 4.23 9.31 -13.32
CA GLY A 105 3.87 8.48 -12.17
C GLY A 105 2.43 7.97 -12.28
N VAL A 106 1.50 8.89 -12.48
CA VAL A 106 0.06 8.59 -12.64
C VAL A 106 -0.19 7.69 -13.86
N ALA A 107 0.56 7.87 -14.95
CA ALA A 107 0.46 7.02 -16.14
C ALA A 107 0.84 5.55 -15.90
N ARG A 108 1.59 5.23 -14.82
CA ARG A 108 1.93 3.83 -14.46
C ARG A 108 0.80 3.12 -13.71
N ILE A 109 -0.13 3.87 -13.13
CA ILE A 109 -1.26 3.30 -12.38
C ILE A 109 -2.34 2.87 -13.38
N GLN A 110 -2.67 1.58 -13.35
CA GLN A 110 -3.64 1.00 -14.29
C GLN A 110 -5.08 1.26 -13.86
N ASP A 111 -5.37 1.15 -12.56
CA ASP A 111 -6.71 1.39 -12.03
C ASP A 111 -7.03 2.90 -12.05
N PRO A 112 -8.01 3.35 -12.85
CA PRO A 112 -8.39 4.75 -12.92
C PRO A 112 -8.87 5.32 -11.59
N VAL A 113 -9.45 4.49 -10.72
CA VAL A 113 -9.95 4.91 -9.40
C VAL A 113 -8.79 5.29 -8.48
N LEU A 114 -7.63 4.63 -8.63
CA LEU A 114 -6.46 4.87 -7.78
C LEU A 114 -5.59 6.04 -8.24
N LYS A 115 -5.74 6.48 -9.50
CA LYS A 115 -4.94 7.58 -10.08
C LYS A 115 -4.93 8.87 -9.26
N PRO A 116 -6.07 9.45 -8.84
CA PRO A 116 -6.07 10.70 -8.07
C PRO A 116 -5.38 10.55 -6.71
N TYR A 117 -5.53 9.39 -6.06
CA TYR A 117 -4.87 9.12 -4.77
C TYR A 117 -3.35 9.00 -4.92
N TYR A 118 -2.89 8.37 -6.01
CA TYR A 118 -1.46 8.25 -6.28
C TYR A 118 -0.83 9.60 -6.68
N GLU A 119 -1.55 10.43 -7.42
CA GLU A 119 -1.13 11.80 -7.72
C GLU A 119 -0.88 12.61 -6.44
N GLU A 120 -1.82 12.57 -5.49
CA GLU A 120 -1.68 13.24 -4.20
C GLU A 120 -0.43 12.76 -3.43
N LEU A 121 -0.20 11.43 -3.42
CA LEU A 121 0.99 10.85 -2.81
C LEU A 121 2.28 11.41 -3.42
N LEU A 122 2.37 11.50 -4.75
CA LEU A 122 3.55 12.03 -5.44
C LEU A 122 3.80 13.50 -5.08
N ILE A 123 2.75 14.32 -5.06
CA ILE A 123 2.83 15.74 -4.67
C ILE A 123 3.40 15.87 -3.26
N LYS A 124 2.84 15.10 -2.30
CA LYS A 124 3.33 15.09 -0.91
C LYS A 124 4.77 14.61 -0.81
N GLN A 125 5.14 13.62 -1.61
CA GLN A 125 6.48 13.09 -1.62
C GLN A 125 7.51 14.08 -2.19
N MET A 126 7.14 14.91 -3.16
CA MET A 126 7.98 16.04 -3.62
C MET A 126 8.10 17.13 -2.55
N GLU A 127 7.00 17.45 -1.86
CA GLU A 127 6.99 18.40 -0.74
C GLU A 127 7.98 17.98 0.37
N LEU A 128 7.96 16.70 0.75
CA LEU A 128 8.89 16.13 1.72
C LEU A 128 10.35 16.23 1.25
N SER A 129 10.63 15.95 -0.02
CA SER A 129 11.98 16.11 -0.58
C SER A 129 12.48 17.54 -0.50
N ARG A 130 11.66 18.53 -0.87
CA ARG A 130 12.05 19.95 -0.78
C ARG A 130 12.31 20.36 0.66
N ARG A 131 11.49 19.88 1.60
CA ARG A 131 11.68 20.15 3.04
C ARG A 131 12.99 19.56 3.53
N TYR A 132 13.27 18.30 3.19
CA TYR A 132 14.51 17.63 3.54
C TYR A 132 15.74 18.37 2.98
N GLN A 133 15.68 18.78 1.71
CA GLN A 133 16.76 19.56 1.08
C GLN A 133 17.01 20.89 1.79
N LYS A 134 15.94 21.62 2.18
CA LYS A 134 16.07 22.86 2.95
C LYS A 134 16.71 22.63 4.32
N THR A 135 16.33 21.56 5.02
CA THR A 135 16.95 21.20 6.31
C THR A 135 18.43 20.90 6.17
N LEU A 136 18.84 20.15 5.15
CA LEU A 136 20.25 19.88 4.89
C LEU A 136 21.05 21.15 4.58
N LEU A 137 20.47 22.07 3.80
CA LEU A 137 21.12 23.35 3.52
C LEU A 137 21.28 24.22 4.78
N ALA A 138 20.27 24.28 5.63
CA ALA A 138 20.35 25.02 6.89
C ALA A 138 21.45 24.46 7.80
N ALA A 139 21.50 23.13 7.96
CA ALA A 139 22.55 22.48 8.76
C ALA A 139 23.97 22.68 8.18
N SER A 140 24.10 22.94 6.88
CA SER A 140 25.40 23.20 6.24
C SER A 140 25.88 24.65 6.40
N GLN A 141 25.05 25.56 6.94
CA GLN A 141 25.38 26.98 7.12
C GLN A 141 25.79 27.33 8.57
N ASP A 142 25.65 26.38 9.49
CA ASP A 142 25.97 26.52 10.91
C ASP A 142 27.36 25.95 11.29
N GLU A 143 28.13 25.46 10.31
CA GLU A 143 29.57 25.06 10.43
C GLU A 143 30.48 26.11 9.78
#